data_AF-A0A6S6ULE7-F1
#
_entry.id   AF-A0A6S6ULE7-F1
#
_cell.length_a   1.000
_cell.length_b   1.000
_cell.length_c   1.000
_cell.angle_alpha   90.00
_cell.angle_beta   90.00
_cell.angle_gamma   90.00
#
_symmetry.space_group_name_H-M   'P 1'
#
loop_
_entity.id
_entity.type
_entity.pdbx_description
1 polymer ?
#
loop_
_entity_poly.entity_id
_entity_poly.type
_entity_poly.pdbx_seq_one_letter_code
_entity_poly.pdbx_strand_id
1 'polypeptide(L)' 'MNIADIEANWNQIKGSVKEQFGKLTDDDIMQIEGKSDQLLGKLQERYNMTLEEAEAAIADMK' A
#
# COMPACT_ATOMS: atom_id res chain seq x y z
N MET A 1 1.45 7.37 7.93
CA MET A 1 1.23 8.32 6.81
C MET A 1 -0.27 8.38 6.43
N ASN A 2 -0.80 9.44 5.82
CA ASN A 2 -2.20 9.42 5.34
C ASN A 2 -2.30 8.81 3.94
N ILE A 3 -3.48 8.28 3.60
CA ILE A 3 -3.77 7.68 2.29
C ILE A 3 -3.51 8.66 1.13
N ALA A 4 -3.80 9.95 1.31
CA ALA A 4 -3.53 10.97 0.29
C ALA A 4 -2.02 11.20 0.04
N ASP A 5 -1.19 11.02 1.08
CA ASP A 5 0.26 11.19 0.96
C ASP A 5 0.88 10.06 0.14
N ILE A 6 0.25 8.87 0.15
CA ILE A 6 0.66 7.73 -0.67
C ILE A 6 0.51 8.06 -2.15
N GLU A 7 -0.60 8.68 -2.53
CA GLU A 7 -0.84 9.05 -3.92
C GLU A 7 0.11 10.16 -4.36
N ALA A 8 0.30 11.16 -3.50
CA ALA A 8 1.18 12.29 -3.79
C ALA A 8 2.66 11.89 -3.89
N ASN A 9 3.12 10.98 -3.04
CA ASN A 9 4.54 10.63 -2.90
C ASN A 9 4.87 9.20 -3.34
N TRP A 10 3.99 8.54 -4.09
CA TRP A 10 4.11 7.12 -4.46
C TRP A 10 5.50 6.70 -4.90
N ASN A 11 6.13 7.48 -5.77
CA ASN A 11 7.46 7.16 -6.30
C ASN A 11 8.56 7.10 -5.23
N GLN A 12 8.42 7.85 -4.15
CA GLN A 12 9.36 7.83 -3.01
C GLN A 12 9.05 6.69 -2.06
N ILE A 13 7.76 6.39 -1.83
CA ILE A 13 7.35 5.41 -0.81
C ILE A 13 7.17 3.98 -1.33
N LYS A 14 7.05 3.76 -2.65
CA LYS A 14 6.80 2.42 -3.23
C LYS A 14 7.86 1.38 -2.84
N GLY A 15 9.10 1.84 -2.60
CA GLY A 15 10.17 1.01 -2.05
C GLY A 15 9.83 0.53 -0.64
N SER A 16 9.49 1.46 0.25
CA SER A 16 9.05 1.16 1.62
C SER A 16 7.79 0.29 1.65
N VAL A 17 6.82 0.54 0.77
CA VAL A 17 5.62 -0.30 0.62
C VAL A 17 6.02 -1.73 0.27
N LYS A 18 6.93 -1.93 -0.70
CA LYS A 18 7.41 -3.27 -1.07
C LYS A 18 8.16 -3.96 0.07
N GLU A 19 8.97 -3.21 0.83
CA GLU A 19 9.72 -3.75 1.98
C GLU A 19 8.79 -4.14 3.14
N GLN A 20 7.86 -3.26 3.50
CA GLN A 20 6.92 -3.48 4.61
C GLN A 20 5.89 -4.55 4.28
N PHE A 21 5.41 -4.56 3.04
CA PHE A 21 4.45 -5.53 2.56
C PHE A 21 5.11 -6.56 1.63
N GLY A 22 6.04 -7.35 2.14
CA GLY A 22 6.80 -8.34 1.35
C GLY A 22 5.98 -9.43 0.62
N LYS A 23 4.66 -9.57 0.87
CA LYS A 23 3.76 -10.40 0.04
C LYS A 23 3.26 -9.70 -1.24
N LEU A 24 3.40 -8.38 -1.34
CA LEU A 24 3.14 -7.64 -2.58
C LEU A 24 4.27 -7.92 -3.56
N THR A 25 3.93 -8.33 -4.77
CA THR A 25 4.92 -8.56 -5.83
C THR A 25 5.29 -7.25 -6.52
N ASP A 26 6.38 -7.24 -7.29
CA ASP A 26 6.71 -6.13 -8.17
C ASP A 26 5.55 -5.75 -9.10
N ASP A 27 4.80 -6.74 -9.58
CA ASP A 27 3.61 -6.51 -10.40
C ASP A 27 2.48 -5.83 -9.63
N ASP A 28 2.25 -6.21 -8.37
CA ASP A 28 1.25 -5.53 -7.52
C ASP A 28 1.64 -4.06 -7.30
N ILE A 29 2.92 -3.79 -7.01
CA ILE A 29 3.45 -2.42 -6.85
C ILE A 29 3.30 -1.62 -8.15
N MET A 30 3.56 -2.24 -9.31
CA MET A 30 3.33 -1.57 -10.60
C MET A 30 1.85 -1.29 -10.85
N GLN A 31 0.95 -2.22 -10.50
CA GLN A 31 -0.50 -2.04 -10.66
C GLN A 31 -1.08 -0.97 -9.74
N ILE A 32 -0.52 -0.81 -8.54
CA ILE A 32 -0.96 0.23 -7.60
C ILE A 32 -0.75 1.61 -8.22
N GLU A 33 0.41 1.86 -8.84
CA GLU A 33 0.71 3.11 -9.57
C GLU A 33 0.37 4.41 -8.81
N GLY A 34 0.43 4.38 -7.47
CA GLY A 34 0.08 5.51 -6.61
C GLY A 34 -1.41 5.73 -6.42
N LYS A 35 -2.25 4.75 -6.76
CA LYS A 35 -3.67 4.76 -6.43
C LYS A 35 -3.88 4.07 -5.10
N SER A 36 -4.33 4.81 -4.12
CA SER A 36 -4.49 4.29 -2.77
C SER A 36 -5.55 3.20 -2.66
N ASP A 37 -6.64 3.29 -3.43
CA ASP A 37 -7.67 2.26 -3.49
C ASP A 37 -7.10 0.91 -3.97
N GLN A 38 -6.16 0.94 -4.91
CA GLN A 38 -5.50 -0.27 -5.40
C GLN A 38 -4.59 -0.86 -4.33
N LEU A 39 -3.85 -0.03 -3.60
CA LEU A 39 -3.02 -0.50 -2.49
C LEU A 39 -3.87 -1.18 -1.43
N LEU A 40 -4.95 -0.53 -0.99
CA LEU A 40 -5.89 -1.09 -0.02
C LEU A 40 -6.47 -2.42 -0.51
N GLY A 41 -6.98 -2.48 -1.74
CA GLY A 41 -7.52 -3.72 -2.32
C GLY A 41 -6.50 -4.86 -2.32
N LYS A 42 -5.25 -4.59 -2.70
CA LYS A 42 -4.16 -5.59 -2.67
C LYS A 42 -3.82 -6.03 -1.25
N LEU A 43 -3.85 -5.12 -0.28
CA LEU A 43 -3.64 -5.48 1.12
C LEU A 43 -4.75 -6.39 1.64
N GLN A 44 -6.01 -6.07 1.32
CA GLN A 44 -7.14 -6.93 1.65
C GLN A 44 -7.01 -8.32 1.02
N GLU A 45 -6.67 -8.41 -0.27
CA GLU A 45 -6.53 -9.70 -0.97
C GLU A 45 -5.33 -10.53 -0.52
N ARG A 46 -4.15 -9.91 -0.34
CA ARG A 46 -2.89 -10.63 -0.06
C ARG A 46 -2.70 -10.95 1.41
N TYR A 47 -3.27 -10.13 2.29
CA TYR A 47 -3.12 -10.27 3.73
C TYR A 47 -4.42 -10.68 4.43
N ASN A 48 -5.54 -10.81 3.71
CA ASN A 48 -6.87 -11.07 4.26
C ASN A 48 -7.26 -10.01 5.32
N MET A 49 -6.89 -8.76 5.07
CA MET A 49 -7.20 -7.62 5.93
C MET A 49 -8.58 -7.06 5.60
N THR A 50 -9.23 -6.51 6.61
CA THR A 50 -10.34 -5.57 6.44
C THR A 50 -9.84 -4.23 5.89
N LEU A 51 -10.77 -3.38 5.42
CA LEU A 51 -10.43 -2.03 4.95
C LEU A 51 -9.74 -1.24 6.07
N GLU A 52 -10.30 -1.24 7.28
CA GLU A 52 -9.76 -0.52 8.43
C GLU A 52 -8.35 -1.01 8.81
N GLU A 53 -8.09 -2.32 8.74
CA GLU A 53 -6.75 -2.87 9.00
C GLU A 53 -5.75 -2.47 7.93
N ALA A 54 -6.15 -2.45 6.65
CA ALA A 54 -5.30 -2.00 5.55
C ALA A 54 -4.98 -0.51 5.67
N GLU A 55 -5.98 0.32 6.01
CA GLU A 55 -5.80 1.75 6.27
C GLU A 55 -4.88 1.99 7.47
N ALA A 56 -5.05 1.23 8.56
CA ALA A 56 -4.18 1.29 9.73
C ALA A 56 -2.74 0.86 9.41
N ALA A 57 -2.55 -0.16 8.58
CA ALA A 57 -1.23 -0.61 8.14
C ALA A 57 -0.50 0.47 7.32
N ILE A 58 -1.24 1.18 6.46
CA ILE A 58 -0.74 2.37 5.74
C ILE A 58 -0.43 3.51 6.72
N ALA A 59 -1.28 3.72 7.72
CA ALA A 59 -1.07 4.75 8.73
C ALA A 59 0.20 4.51 9.56
N ASP A 60 0.54 3.25 9.83
CA ASP A 60 1.74 2.84 10.58
C ASP A 60 3.04 2.97 9.76
N MET A 61 2.95 3.15 8.44
CA MET A 61 4.12 3.47 7.61
C MET A 61 4.74 4.80 8.06
N LYS A 62 6.01 4.75 8.47
CA LYS A 62 6.82 5.89 8.91
C LYS A 62 7.49 6.61 7.75
#